data_AF-A0A6J7JHE7-F1
#
_entry.id   AF-A0A6J7JHE7-F1
#
_cell.length_a   1.000
_cell.length_b   1.000
_cell.length_c   1.000
_cell.angle_alpha   90.00
_cell.angle_beta   90.00
_cell.angle_gamma   90.00
#
_symmetry.space_group_name_H-M   'P 1'
#
loop_
_entity.id
_entity.type
_entity.pdbx_description
1 polymer ?
#
loop_
_entity_poly.entity_id
_entity_poly.type
_entity_poly.pdbx_seq_one_letter_code
_entity_poly.pdbx_strand_id
1 'polypeptide(L)'
;MSEQSTTDTSDFVWTVEMSPGLGSELFYVMRRESAEYWLKRVAVLDCGVWDEVADLGDDVLEEVLGLAGYGSLEDYTRHLAITGAVPLPGVEVLAAADYDRDAWPPLPEDEFDPHSIPAVADGDWPPHIAWLVHEDLPAEIREEFADSYETSFNGAYATIEPDKRDAVIAALEAAGFTVSEDPTIGLLAFVGW
;
A
#
# COMPACT_ATOMS: atom_id res chain seq x y z
N MET A 1 35.00 8.48 2.51
CA MET A 1 34.63 7.42 3.48
C MET A 1 33.37 6.81 2.90
N SER A 2 33.48 5.63 2.31
CA SER A 2 32.32 4.93 1.74
C SER A 2 31.52 4.37 2.90
N GLU A 3 30.35 4.93 3.16
CA GLU A 3 29.34 4.28 3.99
C GLU A 3 29.03 2.94 3.32
N GLN A 4 29.42 1.86 3.99
CA GLN A 4 28.94 0.54 3.64
C GLN A 4 27.46 0.56 4.01
N SER A 5 26.60 0.70 2.99
CA SER A 5 25.18 0.40 3.10
C SER A 5 25.07 -1.07 3.48
N THR A 6 25.04 -1.36 4.77
CA THR A 6 24.61 -2.66 5.27
C THR A 6 23.16 -2.77 4.88
N THR A 7 22.87 -3.59 3.86
CA THR A 7 21.49 -3.99 3.55
C THR A 7 20.88 -4.51 4.84
N ASP A 8 19.96 -3.74 5.41
CA ASP A 8 19.22 -4.14 6.59
C ASP A 8 18.40 -5.38 6.22
N THR A 9 18.66 -6.49 6.90
CA THR A 9 18.03 -7.79 6.60
C THR A 9 16.86 -8.07 7.53
N SER A 10 16.31 -7.05 8.19
CA SER A 10 15.23 -7.25 9.16
C SER A 10 13.96 -7.75 8.50
N ASP A 11 13.29 -8.74 9.10
CA ASP A 11 12.05 -9.31 8.59
C ASP A 11 10.87 -8.32 8.67
N PHE A 12 10.83 -7.52 9.73
CA PHE A 12 9.83 -6.50 9.97
C PHE A 12 10.46 -5.11 10.12
N VAL A 13 9.74 -4.12 9.63
CA VAL A 13 10.05 -2.70 9.80
C VAL A 13 8.95 -2.00 10.56
N TRP A 14 9.31 -0.96 11.32
CA TRP A 14 8.33 -0.19 12.08
C TRP A 14 8.61 1.31 12.12
N THR A 15 7.57 2.07 12.38
CA THR A 15 7.63 3.50 12.71
C THR A 15 6.50 3.87 13.69
N VAL A 16 6.58 5.06 14.29
CA VAL A 16 5.46 5.69 14.99
C VAL A 16 5.16 6.99 14.26
N GLU A 17 3.93 7.13 13.78
CA GLU A 17 3.52 8.30 12.99
C GLU A 17 2.15 8.80 13.37
N MET A 18 1.92 10.09 13.11
CA MET A 18 0.64 10.73 13.34
C MET A 18 -0.37 10.30 12.27
N SER A 19 -1.44 9.61 12.66
CA SER A 19 -2.51 9.21 11.74
C SER A 19 -3.37 10.42 11.37
N PRO A 20 -3.42 10.84 10.08
CA PRO A 20 -4.19 12.01 9.67
C PRO A 20 -5.69 11.89 9.98
N GLY A 21 -6.24 10.68 9.80
CA GLY A 21 -7.66 10.41 10.02
C GLY A 21 -8.07 10.36 11.50
N LEU A 22 -7.17 9.93 12.39
CA LEU A 22 -7.47 9.79 13.82
C LEU A 22 -6.97 10.96 14.67
N GLY A 23 -6.02 11.75 14.18
CA GLY A 23 -5.41 12.84 14.95
C GLY A 23 -4.59 12.35 16.14
N SER A 24 -4.11 11.11 16.09
CA SER A 24 -3.32 10.46 17.14
C SER A 24 -2.13 9.74 16.54
N GLU A 25 -1.06 9.59 17.32
CA GLU A 25 0.07 8.74 16.94
C GLU A 25 -0.34 7.26 16.96
N LEU A 26 0.11 6.52 15.96
CA LEU A 26 -0.03 5.08 15.87
C LEU A 26 1.33 4.42 15.65
N PHE A 27 1.49 3.22 16.18
CA PHE A 27 2.60 2.35 15.85
C PHE A 27 2.25 1.51 14.62
N TYR A 28 3.08 1.63 13.59
CA TYR A 28 2.96 0.85 12.36
C TYR A 28 4.10 -0.15 12.28
N VAL A 29 3.76 -1.40 12.01
CA VAL A 29 4.72 -2.48 11.82
C VAL A 29 4.24 -3.40 10.71
N MET A 30 5.14 -3.77 9.82
CA MET A 30 4.81 -4.58 8.65
C MET A 30 6.04 -5.34 8.16
N ARG A 31 5.86 -6.30 7.25
CA ARG A 31 6.99 -7.05 6.69
C ARG A 31 7.84 -6.13 5.83
N ARG A 32 9.16 -6.29 5.89
CA ARG A 32 10.10 -5.51 5.06
C ARG A 32 9.82 -5.68 3.57
N GLU A 33 9.56 -6.91 3.13
CA GLU A 33 9.20 -7.20 1.73
C GLU A 33 7.97 -6.40 1.28
N SER A 34 6.92 -6.39 2.10
CA SER A 34 5.71 -5.60 1.84
C SER A 34 6.01 -4.09 1.83
N ALA A 35 6.85 -3.59 2.74
CA ALA A 35 7.25 -2.19 2.76
C ALA A 35 8.02 -1.80 1.49
N GLU A 36 9.02 -2.59 1.09
CA GLU A 36 9.80 -2.36 -0.13
C GLU A 36 8.93 -2.40 -1.39
N TYR A 37 7.93 -3.29 -1.42
CA TYR A 37 6.96 -3.38 -2.51
C TYR A 37 6.09 -2.12 -2.58
N TRP A 38 5.48 -1.71 -1.46
CA TRP A 38 4.51 -0.62 -1.44
C TRP A 38 5.12 0.78 -1.45
N LEU A 39 6.33 0.98 -0.90
CA LEU A 39 7.01 2.27 -0.92
C LEU A 39 7.30 2.76 -2.35
N LYS A 40 7.65 1.84 -3.26
CA LYS A 40 7.78 2.17 -4.69
C LYS A 40 6.47 2.64 -5.31
N ARG A 41 5.35 2.06 -4.87
CA ARG A 41 4.01 2.34 -5.39
C ARG A 41 3.43 3.63 -4.83
N VAL A 42 3.76 3.97 -3.58
CA VAL A 42 3.49 5.30 -3.02
C VAL A 42 4.20 6.40 -3.79
N ALA A 43 5.44 6.16 -4.24
CA ALA A 43 6.19 7.16 -5.02
C ALA A 43 5.52 7.53 -6.36
N VAL A 44 4.60 6.69 -6.88
CA VAL A 44 3.79 7.03 -8.06
C VAL A 44 2.93 8.27 -7.81
N LEU A 45 2.48 8.49 -6.57
CA LEU A 45 1.64 9.64 -6.22
C LEU A 45 2.36 10.99 -6.35
N ASP A 46 3.70 10.98 -6.39
CA ASP A 46 4.53 12.18 -6.56
C ASP A 46 4.99 12.40 -8.01
N CYS A 47 4.66 11.50 -8.93
CA CYS A 47 5.03 11.62 -10.35
C CYS A 47 4.12 12.64 -11.07
N GLY A 48 4.71 13.38 -12.01
CA GLY A 48 4.00 14.33 -12.89
C GLY A 48 4.06 14.00 -14.38
N VAL A 49 4.90 13.04 -14.78
CA VAL A 49 4.96 12.49 -16.15
C VAL A 49 5.19 10.97 -16.13
N TRP A 50 4.87 10.28 -17.23
CA TRP A 50 4.99 8.81 -17.31
C TRP A 50 6.43 8.29 -17.27
N ASP A 51 7.41 9.09 -17.69
CA ASP A 51 8.84 8.75 -17.58
C ASP A 51 9.27 8.58 -16.10
N GLU A 52 8.72 9.41 -15.20
CA GLU A 52 9.00 9.31 -13.76
C GLU A 52 8.40 8.03 -13.16
N VAL A 53 7.23 7.59 -13.63
CA VAL A 53 6.64 6.29 -13.25
C VAL A 53 7.53 5.14 -13.73
N ALA A 54 8.06 5.23 -14.96
CA ALA A 54 8.96 4.22 -15.52
C ALA A 54 10.27 4.10 -14.73
N ASP A 55 10.80 5.22 -14.23
CA ASP A 55 12.01 5.25 -13.39
C ASP A 55 11.84 4.50 -12.05
N LEU A 56 10.60 4.27 -11.58
CA LEU A 56 10.31 3.47 -10.38
C LEU A 56 10.45 1.95 -10.63
N GLY A 57 10.45 1.53 -11.89
CA GLY A 57 10.67 0.14 -12.33
C GLY A 57 9.60 -0.38 -13.28
N ASP A 58 9.98 -1.32 -14.14
CA ASP A 58 9.09 -1.94 -15.13
C ASP A 58 7.85 -2.57 -14.50
N ASP A 59 7.98 -3.17 -13.30
CA ASP A 59 6.85 -3.79 -12.58
C ASP A 59 5.84 -2.75 -12.10
N VAL A 60 6.31 -1.57 -11.68
CA VAL A 60 5.45 -0.46 -11.26
C VAL A 60 4.75 0.14 -12.47
N LEU A 61 5.48 0.37 -13.57
CA LEU A 61 4.91 0.91 -14.81
C LEU A 61 3.82 -0.01 -15.38
N GLU A 62 4.06 -1.32 -15.45
CA GLU A 62 3.08 -2.29 -15.93
C GLU A 62 1.80 -2.29 -15.08
N GLU A 63 1.94 -2.24 -13.75
CA GLU A 63 0.81 -2.17 -12.82
C GLU A 63 0.01 -0.87 -13.00
N VAL A 64 0.68 0.27 -13.07
CA VAL A 64 0.05 1.59 -13.22
C VAL A 64 -0.66 1.71 -14.57
N LEU A 65 -0.04 1.24 -15.66
CA LEU A 65 -0.69 1.19 -16.98
C LEU A 65 -1.94 0.30 -16.96
N GLY A 66 -1.88 -0.83 -16.25
CA GLY A 66 -3.03 -1.71 -16.04
C GLY A 66 -4.18 -1.00 -15.32
N LEU A 67 -3.89 -0.38 -14.18
CA LEU A 67 -4.88 0.36 -13.38
C LEU A 67 -5.44 1.59 -14.10
N ALA A 68 -4.66 2.22 -14.98
CA ALA A 68 -5.07 3.35 -15.81
C ALA A 68 -5.88 2.94 -17.06
N GLY A 69 -6.10 1.64 -17.29
CA GLY A 69 -6.90 1.13 -18.40
C GLY A 69 -6.14 0.91 -19.72
N TYR A 70 -4.81 1.02 -19.70
CA TYR A 70 -3.95 0.71 -20.86
C TYR A 70 -3.53 -0.77 -20.91
N GLY A 71 -3.83 -1.55 -19.86
CA GLY A 71 -3.66 -3.00 -19.80
C GLY A 71 -4.91 -3.77 -20.22
N SER A 72 -5.12 -4.96 -19.66
CA SER A 72 -6.36 -5.72 -19.87
C SER A 72 -7.51 -5.20 -18.98
N LEU A 73 -8.76 -5.56 -19.31
CA LEU A 73 -9.90 -5.29 -18.43
C LEU A 73 -9.72 -5.92 -17.04
N GLU A 74 -9.03 -7.07 -16.94
CA GLU A 74 -8.70 -7.71 -15.66
C GLU A 74 -7.72 -6.86 -14.85
N ASP A 75 -6.73 -6.25 -15.50
CA ASP A 75 -5.81 -5.31 -14.83
C ASP A 75 -6.55 -4.06 -14.36
N TYR A 76 -7.39 -3.48 -15.23
CA TYR A 76 -8.18 -2.28 -14.93
C TYR A 76 -9.10 -2.49 -13.72
N THR A 77 -9.74 -3.66 -13.64
CA THR A 77 -10.70 -4.00 -12.58
C THR A 77 -10.07 -4.63 -11.35
N ARG A 78 -8.75 -4.84 -11.32
CA ARG A 78 -8.06 -5.54 -10.22
C ARG A 78 -8.35 -4.90 -8.86
N HIS A 79 -8.39 -3.57 -8.79
CA HIS A 79 -8.64 -2.83 -7.55
C HIS A 79 -10.02 -3.13 -6.94
N LEU A 80 -11.02 -3.47 -7.76
CA LEU A 80 -12.35 -3.85 -7.30
C LEU A 80 -12.37 -5.18 -6.53
N ALA A 81 -11.29 -5.96 -6.62
CA ALA A 81 -11.11 -7.20 -5.87
C ALA A 81 -10.17 -7.02 -4.65
N ILE A 82 -9.49 -5.88 -4.50
CA ILE A 82 -8.43 -5.69 -3.48
C ILE A 82 -9.00 -5.60 -2.06
N THR A 83 -10.29 -5.37 -1.94
CA THR A 83 -10.96 -5.35 -0.65
C THR A 83 -11.81 -6.60 -0.51
N GLY A 84 -11.73 -7.34 0.60
CA GLY A 84 -12.55 -8.53 0.87
C GLY A 84 -14.08 -8.35 0.79
N ALA A 85 -14.58 -7.21 0.31
CA ALA A 85 -15.92 -7.06 -0.22
C ALA A 85 -16.17 -7.97 -1.43
N VAL A 86 -17.38 -8.50 -1.46
CA VAL A 86 -17.97 -9.06 -2.67
C VAL A 86 -18.09 -7.92 -3.67
N PRO A 87 -17.55 -8.04 -4.91
CA PRO A 87 -17.76 -7.05 -5.94
C PRO A 87 -19.25 -6.70 -6.03
N LEU A 88 -19.57 -5.42 -5.93
CA LEU A 88 -20.97 -4.99 -6.02
C LEU A 88 -21.53 -5.47 -7.36
N PRO A 89 -22.65 -6.21 -7.38
CA PRO A 89 -23.16 -6.78 -8.61
C PRO A 89 -23.34 -5.73 -9.70
N GLY A 90 -22.59 -5.86 -10.81
CA GLY A 90 -22.68 -4.98 -11.97
C GLY A 90 -21.62 -3.88 -12.04
N VAL A 91 -20.70 -3.76 -11.07
CA VAL A 91 -19.56 -2.84 -11.21
C VAL A 91 -18.67 -3.25 -12.36
N GLU A 92 -18.52 -4.55 -12.61
CA GLU A 92 -17.76 -5.06 -13.76
C GLU A 92 -18.40 -4.66 -15.09
N VAL A 93 -19.73 -4.52 -15.14
CA VAL A 93 -20.46 -4.07 -16.34
C VAL A 93 -20.21 -2.58 -16.58
N LEU A 94 -20.13 -1.78 -15.52
CA LEU A 94 -19.81 -0.35 -15.61
C LEU A 94 -18.34 -0.16 -15.99
N ALA A 95 -17.41 -0.87 -15.36
CA ALA A 95 -15.99 -0.83 -15.69
C ALA A 95 -15.74 -1.28 -17.14
N ALA A 96 -16.42 -2.33 -17.61
CA ALA A 96 -16.33 -2.76 -19.01
C ALA A 96 -16.92 -1.76 -20.01
N ALA A 97 -17.87 -0.92 -19.59
CA ALA A 97 -18.44 0.12 -20.42
C ALA A 97 -17.55 1.36 -20.51
N ASP A 98 -16.76 1.61 -19.46
CA ASP A 98 -15.81 2.73 -19.36
C ASP A 98 -14.42 2.39 -19.95
N TYR A 99 -14.03 1.11 -19.91
CA TYR A 99 -12.77 0.62 -20.45
C TYR A 99 -12.70 0.76 -21.98
N ASP A 100 -11.75 1.57 -22.44
CA ASP A 100 -11.42 1.71 -23.85
C ASP A 100 -10.34 0.70 -24.26
N ARG A 101 -10.78 -0.39 -24.87
CA ARG A 101 -9.89 -1.44 -25.38
C ARG A 101 -8.91 -0.99 -26.47
N ASP A 102 -9.18 0.15 -27.11
CA ASP A 102 -8.40 0.71 -28.20
C ASP A 102 -7.53 1.89 -27.72
N ALA A 103 -7.50 2.16 -26.41
CA ALA A 103 -6.64 3.16 -25.82
C ALA A 103 -5.17 2.85 -26.12
N TRP A 104 -4.44 3.87 -26.56
CA TRP A 104 -2.99 3.78 -26.72
C TRP A 104 -2.31 4.15 -25.40
N PRO A 105 -1.27 3.40 -24.98
CA PRO A 105 -0.44 3.80 -23.87
C PRO A 105 0.15 5.20 -24.09
N PRO A 106 0.32 5.98 -23.02
CA PRO A 106 0.90 7.31 -23.07
C PRO A 106 2.39 7.25 -23.47
N LEU A 107 2.87 8.35 -24.03
CA LEU A 107 4.29 8.56 -24.25
C LEU A 107 4.98 8.93 -22.93
N PRO A 108 6.30 8.66 -22.77
CA PRO A 108 7.02 8.99 -21.54
C PRO A 108 6.90 10.46 -21.12
N GLU A 109 6.89 11.39 -22.09
CA GLU A 109 6.78 12.83 -21.85
C GLU A 109 5.35 13.33 -21.58
N ASP A 110 4.33 12.48 -21.71
CA ASP A 110 2.95 12.87 -21.46
C ASP A 110 2.73 13.18 -19.97
N GLU A 111 1.87 14.15 -19.69
CA GLU A 111 1.47 14.50 -18.32
C GLU A 111 0.83 13.30 -17.62
N PHE A 112 1.22 13.09 -16.37
CA PHE A 112 0.69 12.04 -15.51
C PHE A 112 0.00 12.69 -14.30
N ASP A 113 -1.26 12.32 -14.09
CA ASP A 113 -2.01 12.65 -12.88
C ASP A 113 -2.39 11.32 -12.20
N PRO A 114 -1.81 10.98 -11.04
CA PRO A 114 -2.15 9.74 -10.35
C PRO A 114 -3.65 9.66 -10.01
N HIS A 115 -4.33 10.80 -9.80
CA HIS A 115 -5.77 10.81 -9.52
C HIS A 115 -6.64 10.56 -10.75
N SER A 116 -6.08 10.44 -11.96
CA SER A 116 -6.81 9.94 -13.12
C SER A 116 -6.96 8.41 -13.09
N ILE A 117 -6.23 7.71 -12.22
CA ILE A 117 -6.33 6.27 -12.02
C ILE A 117 -7.52 6.01 -11.06
N PRO A 118 -8.55 5.24 -11.47
CA PRO A 118 -9.73 5.01 -10.61
C PRO A 118 -9.38 4.46 -9.23
N ALA A 119 -8.46 3.50 -9.16
CA ALA A 119 -8.02 2.90 -7.90
C ALA A 119 -7.37 3.91 -6.93
N VAL A 120 -6.67 4.93 -7.45
CA VAL A 120 -6.09 6.01 -6.65
C VAL A 120 -7.19 6.99 -6.23
N ALA A 121 -8.07 7.35 -7.16
CA ALA A 121 -9.17 8.28 -6.91
C ALA A 121 -10.14 7.76 -5.82
N ASP A 122 -10.36 6.45 -5.79
CA ASP A 122 -11.20 5.76 -4.80
C ASP A 122 -10.47 5.50 -3.47
N GLY A 123 -9.14 5.71 -3.41
CA GLY A 123 -8.33 5.48 -2.21
C GLY A 123 -7.99 4.02 -1.94
N ASP A 124 -8.15 3.14 -2.94
CA ASP A 124 -7.86 1.70 -2.84
C ASP A 124 -6.41 1.35 -3.16
N TRP A 125 -5.70 2.21 -3.90
CA TRP A 125 -4.31 2.00 -4.28
C TRP A 125 -3.44 3.26 -4.14
N PRO A 126 -2.24 3.16 -3.54
CA PRO A 126 -1.77 2.03 -2.72
C PRO A 126 -2.67 1.76 -1.49
N PRO A 127 -2.63 0.57 -0.90
CA PRO A 127 -3.48 0.26 0.25
C PRO A 127 -3.04 1.07 1.47
N HIS A 128 -4.02 1.45 2.29
CA HIS A 128 -3.79 2.14 3.53
C HIS A 128 -2.96 1.28 4.52
N ILE A 129 -2.00 1.88 5.22
CA ILE A 129 -1.06 1.15 6.09
C ILE A 129 -1.73 0.29 7.17
N ALA A 130 -2.88 0.69 7.72
CA ALA A 130 -3.59 -0.12 8.72
C ALA A 130 -4.15 -1.44 8.15
N TRP A 131 -4.39 -1.51 6.83
CA TRP A 131 -4.68 -2.78 6.16
C TRP A 131 -3.42 -3.64 6.07
N LEU A 132 -2.29 -3.03 5.71
CA LEU A 132 -0.99 -3.73 5.65
C LEU A 132 -0.57 -4.29 7.02
N VAL A 133 -0.76 -3.53 8.11
CA VAL A 133 -0.54 -4.03 9.48
C VAL A 133 -1.42 -5.25 9.77
N HIS A 134 -2.68 -5.25 9.30
CA HIS A 134 -3.57 -6.39 9.48
C HIS A 134 -3.09 -7.63 8.72
N GLU A 135 -2.63 -7.47 7.48
CA GLU A 135 -2.21 -8.58 6.62
C GLU A 135 -0.84 -9.16 6.99
N ASP A 136 0.13 -8.30 7.34
CA ASP A 136 1.51 -8.72 7.56
C ASP A 136 1.79 -9.26 8.97
N LEU A 137 1.07 -8.75 9.96
CA LEU A 137 1.33 -9.09 11.36
C LEU A 137 0.83 -10.51 11.67
N PRO A 138 1.64 -11.37 12.31
CA PRO A 138 1.19 -12.71 12.72
C PRO A 138 -0.09 -12.62 13.55
N ALA A 139 -1.05 -13.51 13.27
CA ALA A 139 -2.39 -13.44 13.84
C ALA A 139 -2.38 -13.40 15.37
N GLU A 140 -1.51 -14.18 16.02
CA GLU A 140 -1.40 -14.22 17.48
C GLU A 140 -0.94 -12.88 18.06
N ILE A 141 0.02 -12.21 17.40
CA ILE A 141 0.53 -10.90 17.82
C ILE A 141 -0.51 -9.82 17.53
N ARG A 142 -1.19 -9.90 16.38
CA ARG A 142 -2.27 -8.99 16.01
C ARG A 142 -3.43 -9.07 17.00
N GLU A 143 -3.88 -10.26 17.37
CA GLU A 143 -4.97 -10.47 18.32
C GLU A 143 -4.63 -10.00 19.74
N GLU A 144 -3.36 -10.08 20.14
CA GLU A 144 -2.91 -9.65 21.47
C GLU A 144 -2.74 -8.13 21.57
N PHE A 145 -2.17 -7.48 20.56
CA PHE A 145 -1.72 -6.09 20.67
C PHE A 145 -2.51 -5.09 19.82
N ALA A 146 -3.13 -5.51 18.72
CA ALA A 146 -3.77 -4.60 17.79
C ALA A 146 -5.28 -4.47 18.04
N ASP A 147 -5.78 -3.24 17.90
CA ASP A 147 -7.20 -2.96 17.80
C ASP A 147 -7.62 -3.18 16.34
N SER A 148 -8.32 -4.28 16.09
CA SER A 148 -8.80 -4.64 14.76
C SER A 148 -10.22 -4.12 14.53
N TYR A 149 -10.48 -3.61 13.33
CA TYR A 149 -11.81 -3.20 12.90
C TYR A 149 -12.07 -3.61 11.45
N GLU A 150 -13.34 -3.77 11.10
CA GLU A 150 -13.76 -4.19 9.77
C GLU A 150 -14.65 -3.11 9.17
N THR A 151 -14.38 -2.76 7.92
CA THR A 151 -15.18 -1.84 7.13
C THR A 151 -16.11 -2.64 6.22
N SER A 152 -17.26 -2.06 5.86
CA SER A 152 -18.25 -2.75 5.02
C SER A 152 -17.76 -3.04 3.59
N PHE A 153 -16.77 -2.29 3.12
CA PHE A 153 -16.24 -2.40 1.76
C PHE A 153 -14.78 -2.84 1.75
N ASN A 154 -13.93 -2.26 2.59
CA ASN A 154 -12.48 -2.42 2.47
C ASN A 154 -11.90 -3.59 3.30
N GLY A 155 -12.74 -4.34 4.01
CA GLY A 155 -12.32 -5.48 4.82
C GLY A 155 -11.72 -5.06 6.17
N ALA A 156 -10.79 -5.87 6.67
CA ALA A 156 -10.23 -5.74 8.02
C ALA A 156 -8.96 -4.88 8.05
N TYR A 157 -8.82 -4.14 9.14
CA TYR A 157 -7.73 -3.23 9.44
C TYR A 157 -7.27 -3.46 10.87
N ALA A 158 -6.02 -3.10 11.15
CA ALA A 158 -5.44 -3.19 12.47
C ALA A 158 -4.66 -1.92 12.80
N THR A 159 -4.85 -1.41 14.01
CA THR A 159 -4.10 -0.27 14.55
C THR A 159 -3.49 -0.64 15.88
N ILE A 160 -2.29 -0.13 16.16
CA ILE A 160 -1.58 -0.40 17.42
C ILE A 160 -1.24 0.93 18.08
N GLU A 161 -1.57 1.05 19.36
CA GLU A 161 -1.20 2.22 20.16
C GLU A 161 0.33 2.28 20.35
N PRO A 162 0.95 3.48 20.33
CA PRO A 162 2.41 3.63 20.44
C PRO A 162 3.03 3.03 21.71
N ASP A 163 2.29 2.97 22.81
CA ASP A 163 2.76 2.42 24.08
C ASP A 163 2.90 0.88 24.06
N LYS A 164 2.26 0.20 23.10
CA LYS A 164 2.41 -1.24 22.86
C LYS A 164 3.63 -1.60 22.01
N ARG A 165 4.33 -0.61 21.41
CA ARG A 165 5.49 -0.81 20.51
C ARG A 165 6.48 -1.84 21.05
N ASP A 166 7.02 -1.60 22.24
CA ASP A 166 8.10 -2.42 22.80
C ASP A 166 7.64 -3.88 23.04
N ALA A 167 6.36 -4.07 23.38
CA ALA A 167 5.77 -5.39 23.57
C ALA A 167 5.60 -6.14 22.23
N VAL A 168 5.15 -5.45 21.17
CA VAL A 168 5.02 -6.04 19.83
C VAL A 168 6.38 -6.44 19.27
N ILE A 169 7.38 -5.56 19.39
CA ILE A 169 8.76 -5.86 18.97
C ILE A 169 9.27 -7.10 19.71
N ALA A 170 9.12 -7.15 21.04
CA ALA A 170 9.55 -8.29 21.83
C ALA A 170 8.81 -9.59 21.45
N ALA A 171 7.53 -9.52 21.11
CA ALA A 171 6.75 -10.66 20.65
C ALA A 171 7.22 -11.19 19.27
N LEU A 172 7.51 -10.28 18.33
CA LEU A 172 8.08 -10.63 17.03
C LEU A 172 9.47 -11.27 17.17
N GLU A 173 10.34 -10.69 18.01
CA GLU A 173 11.67 -11.24 18.29
C GLU A 173 11.58 -12.63 18.97
N ALA A 174 10.65 -12.80 19.91
CA ALA A 174 10.40 -14.10 20.55
C ALA A 174 9.86 -15.15 19.57
N ALA A 175 9.14 -14.73 18.52
CA ALA A 175 8.72 -15.57 17.41
C ALA A 175 9.84 -15.86 16.40
N GLY A 176 11.03 -15.28 16.59
CA GLY A 176 12.23 -15.52 15.78
C GLY A 176 12.41 -14.55 14.61
N PHE A 177 11.66 -13.46 14.56
CA PHE A 177 11.83 -12.42 13.55
C PHE A 177 12.84 -11.37 13.97
N THR A 178 13.45 -10.72 13.00
CA THR A 178 14.28 -9.53 13.18
C THR A 178 13.47 -8.28 12.89
N VAL A 179 13.65 -7.23 13.69
CA VAL A 179 12.81 -6.04 13.66
C VAL A 179 13.69 -4.79 13.70
N SER A 180 13.45 -3.84 12.79
CA SER A 180 14.20 -2.57 12.70
C SER A 180 13.26 -1.38 12.53
N GLU A 181 13.68 -0.22 13.03
CA GLU A 181 12.98 1.03 12.73
C GLU A 181 13.24 1.43 11.27
N ASP A 182 12.19 1.81 10.55
CA ASP A 182 12.27 2.41 9.22
C ASP A 182 11.21 3.52 9.11
N PRO A 183 11.59 4.80 9.24
CA PRO A 183 10.63 5.90 9.19
C PRO A 183 9.98 6.06 7.81
N THR A 184 10.55 5.47 6.75
CA THR A 184 10.02 5.64 5.38
C THR A 184 8.64 5.01 5.21
N ILE A 185 8.32 3.95 5.97
CA ILE A 185 6.97 3.35 5.94
C ILE A 185 5.89 4.33 6.42
N GLY A 186 6.27 5.40 7.12
CA GLY A 186 5.37 6.49 7.48
C GLY A 186 4.71 7.17 6.28
N LEU A 187 5.34 7.13 5.09
CA LEU A 187 4.76 7.65 3.85
C LEU A 187 3.44 6.93 3.48
N LEU A 188 3.30 5.65 3.85
CA LEU A 188 2.07 4.86 3.61
C LEU A 188 0.90 5.31 4.51
N ALA A 189 1.16 6.04 5.60
CA ALA A 189 0.11 6.54 6.50
C ALA A 189 -0.70 7.71 5.91
N PHE A 190 -0.20 8.32 4.84
CA PHE A 190 -0.81 9.49 4.20
C PHE A 190 -1.56 9.16 2.90
N VAL A 191 -1.60 7.87 2.52
CA VAL A 191 -2.33 7.42 1.32
C VAL A 191 -3.84 7.35 1.60
N GLY A 192 -4.66 7.86 0.69
CA GLY A 192 -6.13 7.66 0.69
C GLY A 192 -6.96 8.62 1.56
N TRP A 193 -6.51 9.88 1.76
CA TRP A 193 -7.22 10.91 2.55
C TRP A 193 -7.43 12.23 1.80
#